data_AF-A0A1C4XI81-F1
#
_entry.id   AF-A0A1C4XI81-F1
#
_cell.length_a   1.000
_cell.length_b   1.000
_cell.length_c   1.000
_cell.angle_alpha   90.00
_cell.angle_beta   90.00
_cell.angle_gamma   90.00
#
_symmetry.space_group_name_H-M   'P 1'
#
loop_
_entity.id
_entity.type
_entity.pdbx_description
1 polymer ?
#
loop_
_entity_poly.entity_id
_entity_poly.type
_entity_poly.pdbx_seq_one_letter_code
_entity_poly.pdbx_strand_id
1 'polypeptide(L)'
;MTTAGRSSVHVMGTSVDVRRDLASLADPRRAEASSRFLQMVPDGYGQGDRAIGVAVPDQRRVPARYWRDLSLVETTDLLHGEVHEERLRSLREVGNRDRAAAEDEFLLRRYRVMPRVMLRYATEKFAPQRRRDYLSGIL
;
A
#
# COMPACT_ATOMS: atom_id res chain seq x y z
N MET A 1 -9.53 -48.15 11.21
CA MET A 1 -10.45 -47.00 11.14
C MET A 1 -9.60 -45.75 11.01
N THR A 2 -9.61 -45.13 9.84
CA THR A 2 -8.72 -44.03 9.43
C THR A 2 -9.27 -42.70 9.91
N THR A 3 -8.61 -42.04 10.85
CA THR A 3 -8.94 -40.66 11.22
C THR A 3 -8.26 -39.74 10.20
N ALA A 4 -9.04 -39.22 9.25
CA ALA A 4 -8.61 -38.23 8.29
C ALA A 4 -8.08 -36.98 9.01
N GLY A 5 -6.81 -36.64 8.75
CA GLY A 5 -6.26 -35.35 9.14
C GLY A 5 -7.08 -34.24 8.50
N ARG A 6 -7.72 -33.40 9.31
CA ARG A 6 -8.18 -32.10 8.84
C ARG A 6 -6.93 -31.28 8.56
N SER A 7 -6.50 -31.26 7.30
CA SER A 7 -5.65 -30.18 6.80
C SER A 7 -6.43 -28.89 7.02
N SER A 8 -6.06 -28.10 8.03
CA SER A 8 -6.50 -26.72 8.13
C SER A 8 -6.02 -26.03 6.87
N VAL A 9 -6.94 -25.80 5.93
CA VAL A 9 -6.69 -24.91 4.81
C VAL A 9 -6.51 -23.53 5.43
N HIS A 10 -5.27 -23.12 5.61
CA HIS A 10 -4.95 -21.75 5.96
C HIS A 10 -5.36 -20.91 4.76
N VAL A 11 -6.52 -20.24 4.85
CA VAL A 11 -7.00 -19.38 3.77
C VAL A 11 -6.05 -18.18 3.71
N MET A 12 -5.13 -18.21 2.75
CA MET A 12 -4.25 -17.08 2.47
C MET A 12 -5.11 -15.87 2.11
N GLY A 13 -4.86 -14.73 2.75
CA GLY A 13 -5.54 -13.49 2.40
C GLY A 13 -5.23 -13.07 0.96
N THR A 14 -6.24 -12.53 0.26
CA THR A 14 -6.09 -11.98 -1.09
C THR A 14 -6.18 -10.45 -1.09
N SER A 15 -5.67 -9.82 -2.14
CA SER A 15 -5.88 -8.40 -2.45
C SER A 15 -7.38 -8.07 -2.46
N VAL A 16 -8.21 -8.96 -3.00
CA VAL A 16 -9.68 -8.81 -3.03
C VAL A 16 -10.26 -8.71 -1.62
N ASP A 17 -9.78 -9.54 -0.67
CA ASP A 17 -10.23 -9.47 0.72
C ASP A 17 -9.86 -8.13 1.37
N VAL A 18 -8.64 -7.66 1.15
CA VAL A 18 -8.17 -6.37 1.69
C VAL A 18 -8.99 -5.21 1.11
N ARG A 19 -9.24 -5.20 -0.20
CA ARG A 19 -10.07 -4.19 -0.88
C ARG A 19 -11.48 -4.17 -0.35
N ARG A 20 -12.11 -5.34 -0.23
CA ARG A 20 -13.48 -5.47 0.31
C ARG A 20 -13.57 -4.90 1.72
N ASP A 21 -12.66 -5.32 2.60
CA ASP A 21 -12.70 -4.91 4.00
C ASP A 21 -12.39 -3.41 4.18
N LEU A 22 -11.44 -2.85 3.41
CA LEU A 22 -11.19 -1.40 3.40
C LEU A 22 -12.39 -0.61 2.85
N ALA A 23 -12.98 -1.07 1.73
CA ALA A 23 -14.13 -0.43 1.13
C ALA A 23 -15.35 -0.41 2.07
N SER A 24 -15.52 -1.44 2.91
CA SER A 24 -16.59 -1.48 3.92
C SER A 24 -16.48 -0.41 5.01
N LEU A 25 -15.30 0.21 5.14
CA LEU A 25 -14.98 1.27 6.11
C LEU A 25 -14.79 2.64 5.43
N ALA A 26 -15.13 2.75 4.14
CA ALA A 26 -14.99 3.98 3.39
C ALA A 26 -15.94 5.07 3.91
N ASP A 27 -15.43 6.31 3.94
CA ASP A 27 -16.19 7.49 4.34
C ASP A 27 -15.98 8.59 3.29
N PRO A 28 -17.02 8.93 2.50
CA PRO A 28 -16.91 9.94 1.45
C PRO A 28 -16.47 11.32 1.94
N ARG A 29 -16.87 11.74 3.15
CA ARG A 29 -16.50 13.05 3.70
C ARG A 29 -15.01 13.09 4.03
N ARG A 30 -14.50 11.99 4.59
CA ARG A 30 -13.06 11.84 4.87
C ARG A 30 -12.26 11.69 3.57
N ALA A 31 -12.79 10.96 2.60
CA ALA A 31 -12.18 10.82 1.28
C ALA A 31 -12.00 12.18 0.61
N GLU A 32 -13.02 13.04 0.64
CA GLU A 32 -12.96 14.40 0.13
C GLU A 32 -11.93 15.25 0.89
N ALA A 33 -11.94 15.19 2.23
CA ALA A 33 -10.96 15.92 3.04
C ALA A 33 -9.51 15.49 2.73
N SER A 34 -9.27 14.18 2.62
CA SER A 34 -7.97 13.62 2.24
C SER A 34 -7.56 14.00 0.82
N SER A 35 -8.49 13.95 -0.14
CA SER A 35 -8.26 14.36 -1.52
C SER A 35 -7.82 15.82 -1.62
N ARG A 36 -8.52 16.72 -0.91
CA ARG A 36 -8.16 18.15 -0.84
C ARG A 36 -6.80 18.36 -0.17
N PHE A 37 -6.57 17.71 0.97
CA PHE A 37 -5.32 17.84 1.73
C PHE A 37 -4.10 17.35 0.94
N LEU A 38 -4.22 16.19 0.27
CA LEU A 38 -3.14 15.60 -0.52
C LEU A 38 -3.07 16.15 -1.94
N GLN A 39 -3.99 17.00 -2.37
CA GLN A 39 -4.06 17.54 -3.73
C GLN A 39 -4.12 16.41 -4.77
N MET A 40 -5.12 15.53 -4.68
CA MET A 40 -5.36 14.44 -5.63
C MET A 40 -6.01 14.96 -6.93
N VAL A 41 -5.31 15.88 -7.59
CA VAL A 41 -5.72 16.57 -8.83
C VAL A 41 -4.55 16.54 -9.82
N PRO A 42 -4.77 16.81 -11.12
CA PRO A 42 -3.67 16.98 -12.07
C PRO A 42 -2.62 17.97 -11.55
N ASP A 43 -1.35 17.62 -11.70
CA ASP A 43 -0.17 18.35 -11.19
C ASP A 43 -0.11 18.54 -9.66
N GLY A 44 -1.06 17.96 -8.94
CA GLY A 44 -1.13 17.98 -7.49
C GLY A 44 -0.22 16.94 -6.83
N TYR A 45 0.10 17.17 -5.56
CA TYR A 45 1.00 16.31 -4.80
C TYR A 45 0.56 14.83 -4.78
N GLY A 46 -0.74 14.56 -4.71
CA GLY A 46 -1.34 13.23 -4.69
C GLY A 46 -1.89 12.77 -6.04
N GLN A 47 -1.44 13.37 -7.17
CA GLN A 47 -1.87 12.96 -8.50
C GLN A 47 -1.68 11.44 -8.70
N GLY A 48 -2.71 10.79 -9.25
CA GLY A 48 -2.73 9.35 -9.53
C GLY A 48 -3.23 8.49 -8.36
N ASP A 49 -3.51 9.07 -7.19
CA ASP A 49 -4.20 8.41 -6.08
C ASP A 49 -5.67 8.82 -6.00
N ARG A 50 -6.48 7.93 -5.44
CA ARG A 50 -7.88 8.17 -5.03
C ARG A 50 -8.06 7.75 -3.57
N ALA A 51 -8.55 8.67 -2.73
CA ALA A 51 -8.88 8.34 -1.34
C ALA A 51 -10.25 7.65 -1.24
N ILE A 52 -10.38 6.71 -0.29
CA ILE A 52 -11.68 6.15 0.14
C ILE A 52 -12.09 6.57 1.56
N GLY A 53 -11.20 7.27 2.28
CA GLY A 53 -11.54 7.93 3.54
C GLY A 53 -11.47 7.04 4.78
N VAL A 54 -10.86 5.86 4.69
CA VAL A 54 -10.74 4.93 5.83
C VAL A 54 -9.90 5.56 6.95
N ALA A 55 -10.33 5.47 8.20
CA ALA A 55 -9.59 6.02 9.33
C ALA A 55 -8.24 5.30 9.54
N VAL A 56 -7.20 6.02 9.95
CA VAL A 56 -5.85 5.42 10.16
C VAL A 56 -5.86 4.20 11.08
N PRO A 57 -6.61 4.16 12.21
CA PRO A 57 -6.73 2.95 13.01
C PRO A 57 -7.27 1.75 12.22
N ASP A 58 -8.26 1.98 11.36
CA ASP A 58 -8.87 0.94 10.53
C ASP A 58 -7.97 0.50 9.37
N GLN A 59 -7.25 1.43 8.75
CA GLN A 59 -6.21 1.12 7.76
C GLN A 59 -5.12 0.20 8.35
N ARG A 60 -4.88 0.26 9.67
CA ARG A 60 -3.94 -0.64 10.35
C ARG A 60 -4.61 -1.97 10.71
N ARG A 61 -5.89 -1.94 11.12
CA ARG A 61 -6.66 -3.09 11.61
C ARG A 61 -7.02 -4.10 10.52
N VAL A 62 -7.62 -3.65 9.42
CA VAL A 62 -8.02 -4.52 8.30
C VAL A 62 -6.84 -5.37 7.86
N PRO A 63 -5.68 -4.78 7.57
CA PRO A 63 -4.65 -5.51 6.87
C PRO A 63 -3.79 -6.35 7.83
N ALA A 64 -3.78 -6.04 9.13
CA ALA A 64 -3.20 -6.91 10.15
C ALA A 64 -3.84 -8.32 10.20
N ARG A 65 -5.06 -8.50 9.66
CA ARG A 65 -5.73 -9.81 9.54
C ARG A 65 -5.16 -10.66 8.42
N TYR A 66 -4.61 -10.03 7.37
CA TYR A 66 -4.24 -10.69 6.12
C TYR A 66 -2.74 -10.67 5.88
N TRP A 67 -2.04 -9.63 6.35
CA TRP A 67 -0.68 -9.35 5.92
C TRP A 67 0.27 -10.50 6.18
N ARG A 68 0.20 -11.17 7.34
CA ARG A 68 1.07 -12.32 7.61
C ARG A 68 1.06 -13.36 6.49
N ASP A 69 -0.08 -13.50 5.82
CA ASP A 69 -0.32 -14.52 4.80
C ASP A 69 -0.47 -13.94 3.38
N LEU A 70 -0.46 -12.61 3.23
CA LEU A 70 -0.57 -11.97 1.93
C LEU A 70 0.73 -12.18 1.15
N SER A 71 0.61 -12.81 -0.01
CA SER A 71 1.74 -13.05 -0.91
C SER A 71 2.29 -11.73 -1.47
N LEU A 72 3.52 -11.78 -1.99
CA LEU A 72 4.11 -10.64 -2.69
C LEU A 72 3.30 -10.23 -3.92
N VAL A 73 2.70 -11.20 -4.62
CA VAL A 73 1.84 -10.95 -5.80
C VAL A 73 0.61 -10.14 -5.40
N GLU A 74 -0.11 -10.58 -4.36
CA GLU A 74 -1.30 -9.87 -3.86
C GLU A 74 -0.96 -8.47 -3.32
N THR A 75 0.19 -8.34 -2.67
CA THR A 75 0.67 -7.05 -2.17
C THR A 75 1.04 -6.11 -3.32
N THR A 76 1.63 -6.64 -4.39
CA THR A 76 1.96 -5.90 -5.61
C THR A 76 0.70 -5.46 -6.35
N ASP A 77 -0.34 -6.29 -6.39
CA ASP A 77 -1.63 -5.95 -6.99
C ASP A 77 -2.29 -4.74 -6.29
N LEU A 78 -2.27 -4.71 -4.95
CA LEU A 78 -2.74 -3.56 -4.17
C LEU A 78 -1.91 -2.28 -4.43
N LEU A 79 -0.61 -2.42 -4.69
CA LEU A 79 0.26 -1.29 -5.03
C LEU A 79 -0.02 -0.71 -6.43
N HIS A 80 -0.53 -1.52 -7.36
CA HIS A 80 -0.88 -1.05 -8.72
C HIS A 80 -2.24 -0.37 -8.77
N GLY A 81 -3.20 -0.78 -7.93
CA GLY A 81 -4.51 -0.14 -7.82
C GLY A 81 -4.44 1.33 -7.42
N GLU A 82 -5.49 2.12 -7.64
CA GLU A 82 -5.47 3.59 -7.48
C GLU A 82 -5.77 4.08 -6.06
N VAL A 83 -6.21 3.18 -5.17
CA VAL A 83 -6.67 3.57 -3.84
C VAL A 83 -5.50 3.89 -2.93
N HIS A 84 -5.47 5.13 -2.43
CA HIS A 84 -4.38 5.65 -1.61
C HIS A 84 -4.15 4.78 -0.36
N GLU A 85 -5.22 4.43 0.36
CA GLU A 85 -5.14 3.66 1.59
C GLU A 85 -4.61 2.22 1.36
N GLU A 86 -4.97 1.60 0.23
CA GLU A 86 -4.46 0.29 -0.21
C GLU A 86 -2.96 0.37 -0.50
N ARG A 87 -2.57 1.31 -1.37
CA ARG A 87 -1.18 1.54 -1.77
C ARG A 87 -0.30 1.83 -0.56
N LEU A 88 -0.71 2.80 0.27
CA LEU A 88 0.05 3.24 1.44
C LEU A 88 0.28 2.09 2.41
N ARG A 89 -0.75 1.29 2.69
CA ARG A 89 -0.61 0.18 3.62
C ARG A 89 0.28 -0.92 3.06
N SER A 90 0.08 -1.29 1.80
CA SER A 90 0.87 -2.31 1.11
C SER A 90 2.34 -1.93 1.09
N LEU A 91 2.65 -0.68 0.74
CA LEU A 91 4.02 -0.18 0.69
C LEU A 91 4.73 -0.23 2.04
N ARG A 92 4.02 0.19 3.11
CA ARG A 92 4.55 0.14 4.48
C ARG A 92 4.82 -1.29 4.92
N GLU A 93 3.98 -2.23 4.51
CA GLU A 93 4.13 -3.63 4.87
C GLU A 93 5.33 -4.28 4.16
N VAL A 94 5.45 -4.10 2.83
CA VAL A 94 6.61 -4.60 2.07
C VAL A 94 7.91 -4.04 2.65
N GLY A 95 7.98 -2.73 2.89
CA GLY A 95 9.14 -2.08 3.51
C GLY A 95 9.37 -2.41 4.99
N ASN A 96 8.44 -3.09 5.67
CA ASN A 96 8.68 -3.62 7.01
C ASN A 96 9.22 -5.06 6.99
N ARG A 97 8.88 -5.85 5.97
CA ARG A 97 9.38 -7.23 5.82
C ARG A 97 10.80 -7.28 5.29
N ASP A 98 11.02 -6.62 4.17
CA ASP A 98 12.33 -6.58 3.51
C ASP A 98 12.46 -5.27 2.71
N ARG A 99 13.23 -4.33 3.27
CA ARG A 99 13.44 -3.03 2.62
C ARG A 99 14.27 -3.14 1.35
N ALA A 100 15.24 -4.04 1.32
CA ALA A 100 16.13 -4.14 0.17
C ALA A 100 15.37 -4.74 -1.01
N ALA A 101 14.63 -5.84 -0.79
CA ALA A 101 13.78 -6.43 -1.82
C ALA A 101 12.67 -5.46 -2.27
N ALA A 102 12.03 -4.74 -1.33
CA ALA A 102 11.04 -3.70 -1.65
C ALA A 102 11.64 -2.62 -2.56
N GLU A 103 12.87 -2.19 -2.28
CA GLU A 103 13.54 -1.15 -3.03
C GLU A 103 13.91 -1.62 -4.44
N ASP A 104 14.54 -2.79 -4.56
CA ASP A 104 15.03 -3.34 -5.82
C ASP A 104 13.91 -3.79 -6.76
N GLU A 105 12.86 -4.41 -6.22
CA GLU A 105 11.76 -4.94 -7.03
C GLU A 105 10.67 -3.90 -7.34
N PHE A 106 10.45 -2.95 -6.43
CA PHE A 106 9.34 -2.01 -6.56
C PHE A 106 9.78 -0.58 -6.84
N LEU A 107 10.64 0.00 -6.00
CA LEU A 107 10.96 1.43 -6.09
C LEU A 107 11.81 1.75 -7.31
N LEU A 108 12.96 1.09 -7.52
CA LEU A 108 13.83 1.37 -8.66
C LEU A 108 13.10 1.27 -10.01
N ARG A 109 12.15 0.33 -10.13
CA ARG A 109 11.39 0.10 -11.36
C ARG A 109 10.27 1.11 -11.61
N ARG A 110 9.75 1.77 -10.56
CA ARG A 110 8.47 2.53 -10.65
C ARG A 110 8.54 3.95 -10.12
N TYR A 111 9.60 4.35 -9.42
CA TYR A 111 9.64 5.60 -8.69
C TYR A 111 9.35 6.84 -9.57
N ARG A 112 9.70 6.81 -10.86
CA ARG A 112 9.45 7.90 -11.82
C ARG A 112 7.98 8.14 -12.16
N VAL A 113 7.13 7.11 -12.01
CA VAL A 113 5.70 7.15 -12.34
C VAL A 113 4.82 6.99 -11.10
N MET A 114 5.43 6.88 -9.92
CA MET A 114 4.73 6.71 -8.66
C MET A 114 4.16 8.06 -8.19
N PRO A 115 2.94 8.11 -7.62
CA PRO A 115 2.43 9.31 -6.96
C PRO A 115 3.44 9.85 -5.96
N ARG A 116 3.64 11.19 -5.95
CA ARG A 116 4.69 11.82 -5.13
C ARG A 116 4.49 11.58 -3.63
N VAL A 117 3.23 11.45 -3.19
CA VAL A 117 2.87 11.02 -1.84
C VAL A 117 3.45 9.63 -1.52
N MET A 118 3.19 8.65 -2.39
CA MET A 118 3.62 7.27 -2.24
C MET A 118 5.15 7.15 -2.22
N LEU A 119 5.84 7.85 -3.12
CA LEU A 119 7.31 7.85 -3.16
C LEU A 119 7.93 8.44 -1.89
N ARG A 120 7.32 9.49 -1.33
CA ARG A 120 7.80 10.10 -0.07
C ARG A 120 7.65 9.15 1.11
N TYR A 121 6.54 8.40 1.18
CA TYR A 121 6.35 7.40 2.23
C TYR A 121 7.32 6.24 2.07
N ALA A 122 7.58 5.79 0.85
CA ALA A 122 8.51 4.68 0.59
C ALA A 122 9.94 5.00 1.06
N THR A 123 10.34 6.25 0.85
CA THR A 123 11.68 6.74 1.16
C THR A 123 11.79 7.39 2.55
N GLU A 124 10.74 7.32 3.39
CA GLU A 124 10.68 8.00 4.69
C GLU A 124 11.78 7.53 5.66
N LYS A 125 12.28 6.31 5.49
CA LYS A 125 13.34 5.71 6.33
C LYS A 125 14.70 5.67 5.65
N PHE A 126 14.82 6.16 4.41
CA PHE A 126 16.07 6.13 3.66
C PHE A 126 17.01 7.23 4.13
N ALA A 127 18.32 7.03 3.90
CA ALA A 127 19.32 8.06 4.11
C ALA A 127 18.94 9.34 3.33
N PRO A 128 19.22 10.55 3.86
CA PRO A 128 18.77 11.80 3.24
C PRO A 128 19.16 11.94 1.77
N GLN A 129 20.37 11.54 1.40
CA GLN A 129 20.83 11.61 0.00
C GLN A 129 20.04 10.66 -0.89
N ARG A 130 19.94 9.38 -0.52
CA ARG A 130 19.18 8.37 -1.27
C ARG A 130 17.72 8.77 -1.47
N ARG A 131 17.07 9.34 -0.43
CA ARG A 131 15.72 9.92 -0.54
C ARG A 131 15.66 11.04 -1.59
N ARG A 132 16.63 11.96 -1.59
CA ARG A 132 16.69 13.04 -2.58
C ARG A 132 16.80 12.49 -3.99
N ASP A 133 17.65 11.49 -4.19
CA ASP A 133 17.90 10.91 -5.51
C ASP A 133 16.63 10.28 -6.10
N TYR A 134 15.83 9.60 -5.27
CA TYR A 134 14.48 9.13 -5.65
C TYR A 134 13.54 10.29 -5.99
N LEU A 135 13.44 11.29 -5.11
CA LEU A 135 12.49 12.40 -5.28
C LEU A 135 12.84 13.34 -6.44
N SER A 136 14.09 13.36 -6.90
CA SER A 136 14.57 14.16 -8.03
C SER A 136 14.55 13.41 -9.36
N GLY A 137 14.31 12.09 -9.39
CA GLY A 137 14.26 11.36 -10.65
C GLY A 137 15.62 10.86 -11.17
N ILE A 138 16.70 10.91 -10.37
CA ILE A 138 18.08 10.76 -10.89
C ILE A 138 18.69 9.37 -10.72
N LEU A 139 17.97 8.41 -10.12
CA LEU A 139 18.40 7.01 -9.98
C LEU A 139 18.20 6.19 -11.26
#